data_AF-A0A9Q9BKI6-F1
#
_entry.id   AF-A0A9Q9BKI6-F1
#
_cell.length_a   1.000
_cell.length_b   1.000
_cell.length_c   1.000
_cell.angle_alpha   90.00
_cell.angle_beta   90.00
_cell.angle_gamma   90.00
#
_symmetry.space_group_name_H-M   'P 1'
#
loop_
_entity.id
_entity.type
_entity.pdbx_description
1 polymer ?
#
loop_
_entity_poly.entity_id
_entity_poly.type
_entity_poly.pdbx_seq_one_letter_code
_entity_poly.pdbx_strand_id
1 'polypeptide(L)' 'MFNISRMDLMWVSFYSLGLMLAAMALIYFARFKVKNKALATVLTIAAYLSLLISGLLMIIVLGGSSYA' A
#
# COMPACT_ATOMS: atom_id res chain seq x y z
N MET A 1 5.54 21.28 -15.26
CA MET A 1 5.23 21.44 -13.82
C MET A 1 3.89 20.77 -13.62
N PHE A 2 3.83 19.57 -13.03
CA PHE A 2 2.55 18.89 -12.80
C PHE A 2 1.76 19.69 -11.77
N ASN A 3 0.65 20.31 -12.17
CA ASN A 3 -0.24 21.07 -11.31
C ASN A 3 -1.11 20.08 -10.52
N ILE A 4 -0.48 19.34 -9.62
CA ILE A 4 -1.16 18.45 -8.68
C ILE A 4 -1.67 19.32 -7.55
N SER A 5 -2.98 19.37 -7.37
CA SER A 5 -3.58 20.16 -6.31
C SER A 5 -3.22 19.55 -4.96
N ARG A 6 -3.11 20.39 -3.91
CA ARG A 6 -2.83 19.94 -2.54
C ARG A 6 -3.81 18.84 -2.07
N MET A 7 -5.03 18.87 -2.60
CA MET A 7 -6.05 17.85 -2.36
C MET A 7 -5.63 16.50 -2.94
N ASP A 8 -5.13 16.43 -4.18
CA ASP A 8 -4.67 15.17 -4.79
C ASP A 8 -3.54 14.51 -3.98
N LEU A 9 -2.60 15.31 -3.43
CA LEU A 9 -1.54 14.78 -2.55
C LEU A 9 -2.08 14.16 -1.26
N MET A 10 -3.14 14.73 -0.68
CA MET A 10 -3.83 14.16 0.48
C MET A 10 -4.50 12.83 0.10
N TRP A 11 -5.21 12.79 -1.02
CA TRP A 11 -5.88 11.58 -1.49
C TRP A 11 -4.89 10.45 -1.77
N VAL A 12 -3.73 10.73 -2.39
CA VAL A 12 -2.66 9.74 -2.61
C VAL A 12 -2.13 9.19 -1.28
N SER A 13 -2.01 10.03 -0.24
CA SER A 13 -1.63 9.58 1.10
C SER A 13 -2.68 8.66 1.73
N PHE A 14 -3.97 8.96 1.55
CA PHE A 14 -5.07 8.08 1.96
C PHE A 14 -5.04 6.73 1.24
N TYR A 15 -4.78 6.72 -0.08
CA TYR A 15 -4.62 5.47 -0.84
C TYR A 15 -3.43 4.66 -0.32
N SER A 16 -2.29 5.30 -0.03
CA SER A 16 -1.10 4.60 0.51
C SER A 16 -1.38 3.98 1.89
N LEU A 17 -2.02 4.72 2.80
CA LEU A 17 -2.41 4.24 4.13
C LEU A 17 -3.42 3.09 4.04
N GLY A 18 -4.45 3.22 3.20
CA GLY A 18 -5.46 2.18 3.00
C GLY A 18 -4.85 0.88 2.45
N LEU A 19 -3.87 1.00 1.55
CA LEU A 19 -3.21 -0.12 0.90
C LEU A 19 -2.18 -0.79 1.84
N MET A 20 -1.62 -0.03 2.80
CA MET A 20 -0.82 -0.54 3.92
C MET A 20 -1.68 -1.33 4.93
N LEU A 21 -2.87 -0.82 5.24
CA LEU A 21 -3.84 -1.47 6.13
C LEU A 21 -4.40 -2.75 5.48
N ALA A 22 -4.68 -2.72 4.18
CA ALA A 22 -5.03 -3.90 3.40
C ALA A 22 -3.91 -4.95 3.42
N ALA A 23 -2.65 -4.54 3.24
CA ALA A 23 -1.51 -5.45 3.35
C ALA A 23 -1.41 -6.10 4.74
N MET A 24 -1.58 -5.33 5.82
CA MET A 24 -1.65 -5.88 7.18
C MET A 24 -2.80 -6.88 7.34
N ALA A 25 -3.99 -6.57 6.83
CA ALA A 25 -5.14 -7.45 6.90
C ALA A 25 -4.89 -8.77 6.13
N LEU A 26 -4.30 -8.69 4.93
CA LEU A 26 -3.92 -9.88 4.15
C LEU A 26 -2.90 -10.75 4.87
N ILE A 27 -1.85 -10.16 5.49
CA ILE A 27 -0.84 -10.91 6.25
C ILE A 27 -1.48 -11.57 7.48
N TYR A 28 -2.35 -10.84 8.17
CA TYR A 28 -3.06 -11.37 9.34
C TYR A 28 -3.95 -12.56 8.94
N PHE A 29 -4.70 -12.44 7.84
CA PHE A 29 -5.53 -13.52 7.33
C PHE A 29 -4.69 -14.72 6.87
N ALA A 30 -3.55 -14.48 6.21
CA ALA A 30 -2.61 -15.52 5.77
C ALA A 30 -2.05 -16.33 6.94
N ARG A 31 -1.77 -15.67 8.09
CA ARG A 31 -1.17 -16.32 9.27
C ARG A 31 -2.20 -16.99 10.18
N PHE A 32 -3.37 -16.38 10.38
CA PHE A 32 -4.31 -16.85 11.40
C PHE A 32 -5.35 -17.86 10.89
N LYS A 33 -5.75 -17.79 9.61
CA LYS A 33 -6.89 -18.57 9.10
C LYS A 33 -6.51 -19.66 8.11
N VAL A 34 -5.26 -19.70 7.67
CA VAL A 34 -4.84 -20.62 6.60
C VAL A 34 -3.97 -21.75 7.16
N LYS A 35 -4.58 -22.92 7.39
CA LYS A 35 -3.86 -24.17 7.69
C LYS A 35 -3.07 -24.72 6.49
N ASN A 36 -3.43 -24.29 5.27
CA ASN A 36 -2.87 -24.85 4.03
C ASN A 36 -1.73 -23.99 3.49
N LYS A 37 -0.49 -24.52 3.51
CA LYS A 37 0.74 -23.76 3.18
C LYS A 37 0.67 -23.04 1.83
N ALA A 38 0.04 -23.64 0.82
CA ALA A 38 -0.08 -23.04 -0.52
C ALA A 38 -0.92 -21.75 -0.54
N LEU A 39 -2.07 -21.72 0.14
CA LEU A 39 -2.92 -20.52 0.23
C LEU A 39 -2.23 -19.41 1.03
N ALA A 40 -1.47 -19.78 2.07
CA ALA A 40 -0.72 -18.82 2.87
C ALA A 40 0.36 -18.15 2.02
N THR A 41 1.07 -18.91 1.17
CA THR A 41 2.05 -18.37 0.22
C THR A 41 1.42 -17.36 -0.74
N VAL A 42 0.26 -17.68 -1.34
CA VAL A 42 -0.41 -16.76 -2.29
C VAL A 42 -0.85 -15.47 -1.60
N LEU A 43 -1.45 -15.53 -0.40
CA LEU A 43 -1.80 -14.32 0.35
C LEU A 43 -0.56 -13.51 0.75
N THR A 44 0.54 -14.18 1.10
CA THR A 44 1.78 -13.49 1.49
C THR A 44 2.40 -12.77 0.29
N ILE A 45 2.36 -13.38 -0.90
CA ILE A 45 2.78 -12.75 -2.16
C ILE A 45 1.89 -11.55 -2.49
N ALA A 46 0.57 -11.70 -2.38
CA ALA A 46 -0.38 -10.60 -2.59
C ALA A 46 -0.16 -9.44 -1.60
N ALA A 47 0.14 -9.75 -0.34
CA ALA A 47 0.46 -8.73 0.65
C ALA A 47 1.78 -8.02 0.36
N TYR A 48 2.80 -8.75 -0.09
CA TYR A 48 4.08 -8.16 -0.50
C TYR A 48 3.91 -7.22 -1.70
N LEU A 49 3.11 -7.62 -2.70
CA LEU A 49 2.75 -6.76 -3.83
C LEU A 49 2.03 -5.50 -3.37
N SER A 50 1.07 -5.63 -2.45
CA SER A 50 0.37 -4.50 -1.84
C SER A 50 1.36 -3.56 -1.12
N LEU A 51 2.27 -4.09 -0.31
CA LEU A 51 3.32 -3.29 0.35
C LEU A 51 4.22 -2.54 -0.66
N LEU A 52 4.58 -3.20 -1.75
CA LEU A 52 5.42 -2.63 -2.81
C LEU A 52 4.72 -1.46 -3.51
N ILE A 53 3.42 -1.61 -3.78
CA ILE A 53 2.58 -0.56 -4.39
C ILE A 53 2.38 0.61 -3.42
N SER A 54 2.12 0.36 -2.13
CA SER A 54 2.04 1.41 -1.09
C SER A 54 3.34 2.20 -0.99
N GLY A 55 4.48 1.53 -1.05
CA GLY A 55 5.81 2.15 -1.03
C GLY A 55 6.05 3.02 -2.27
N LEU A 56 5.67 2.56 -3.46
CA LEU A 56 5.77 3.36 -4.69
C LEU A 56 4.88 4.62 -4.64
N LEU A 57 3.66 4.50 -4.11
CA LEU A 57 2.76 5.65 -3.93
C LEU A 57 3.39 6.72 -3.03
N MET A 58 4.19 6.33 -2.03
CA MET A 58 4.88 7.25 -1.15
C MET A 58 5.94 8.10 -1.88
N ILE A 59 6.61 7.56 -2.90
CA ILE A 59 7.57 8.30 -3.73
C ILE A 59 6.86 9.42 -4.51
N ILE A 60 5.64 9.17 -5.00
CA ILE A 60 4.82 10.15 -5.71
C ILE A 60 4.40 11.29 -4.76
N VAL A 61 4.00 10.96 -3.52
CA VAL A 61 3.69 11.96 -2.48
C VAL A 61 4.91 12.82 -2.15
N LEU A 62 6.08 12.20 -2.00
CA LEU A 62 7.32 12.91 -1.65
C LEU A 62 7.79 13.84 -2.79
N GLY A 63 7.75 13.36 -4.03
CA GLY A 63 8.09 14.17 -5.22
C GLY A 63 7.10 15.31 -5.48
N GLY A 64 5.85 15.14 -5.09
CA GLY A 64 4.84 16.20 -5.09
C GLY A 64 4.97 17.16 -3.91
N SER A 65 5.60 16.80 -2.79
CA SER A 65 5.72 17.67 -1.61
C SER A 65 6.85 18.71 -1.72
N SER A 66 7.69 18.68 -2.75
CA SER A 66 8.90 19.52 -2.86
C SER A 66 8.63 21.02 -3.13
N TYR A 67 7.42 21.50 -2.86
CA TYR A 67 7.02 22.90 -2.86
C TYR A 67 6.39 23.29 -1.51
N ALA A 68 7.05 22.91 -0.43
CA ALA A 68 6.83 23.49 0.90
C ALA A 68 7.67 24.76 1.05
#